data_AF-A0A8T1DX12-F1
#
_entry.id   AF-A0A8T1DX12-F1
#
_cell.length_a   1.000
_cell.length_b   1.000
_cell.length_c   1.000
_cell.angle_alpha   90.00
_cell.angle_beta   90.00
_cell.angle_gamma   90.00
#
_symmetry.space_group_name_H-M   'P 1'
#
loop_
_entity.id
_entity.type
_entity.pdbx_description
1 polymer ?
#
loop_
_entity_poly.entity_id
_entity_poly.type
_entity_poly.pdbx_seq_one_letter_code
_entity_poly.pdbx_strand_id
1 'polypeptide(L)'
;MAEDVNLGERTGVEALMDQWRLYSSSFQNLCLQLCRIERSTTDRFVSVDATLNVTVSEATLENVFPLVKDQFLRSKLLGQHLQVPYSVCFEWDAAACRLSRVETTTNFMTPLMRVLGNLPDVASVLEHALITRD
;
A
#
# COMPACT_ATOMS: atom_id res chain seq x y z
N MET A 1 5.34 8.26 -17.66
CA MET A 1 4.22 7.30 -17.72
C MET A 1 3.41 7.54 -18.97
N ALA A 2 2.81 6.52 -19.55
CA ALA A 2 1.73 6.65 -20.53
C ALA A 2 0.55 7.43 -19.91
N GLU A 3 -0.26 8.12 -20.73
CA GLU A 3 -1.44 8.85 -20.20
C GLU A 3 -2.49 7.88 -19.64
N ASP A 4 -2.58 6.71 -20.25
CA ASP A 4 -3.44 5.57 -19.96
C ASP A 4 -2.70 4.46 -19.21
N VAL A 5 -1.69 4.81 -18.39
CA VAL A 5 -0.97 3.84 -17.56
C VAL A 5 -1.95 3.04 -16.70
N ASN A 6 -1.83 1.72 -16.71
CA ASN A 6 -2.66 0.84 -15.90
C ASN A 6 -2.10 0.73 -14.48
N LEU A 7 -2.98 0.76 -13.48
CA LEU A 7 -2.67 0.76 -12.06
C LEU A 7 -3.60 -0.28 -11.40
N GLY A 8 -3.23 -1.56 -11.48
CA GLY A 8 -4.16 -2.67 -11.18
C GLY A 8 -5.43 -2.57 -12.04
N GLU A 9 -6.58 -2.38 -11.40
CA GLU A 9 -7.90 -2.21 -12.07
C GLU A 9 -8.19 -0.76 -12.52
N ARG A 10 -7.30 0.20 -12.24
CA ARG A 10 -7.48 1.63 -12.57
C ARG A 10 -6.62 2.03 -13.77
N THR A 11 -6.98 3.15 -14.39
CA THR A 11 -6.25 3.69 -15.55
C THR A 11 -6.00 5.18 -15.40
N GLY A 12 -4.81 5.59 -15.79
CA GLY A 12 -4.39 6.98 -15.86
C GLY A 12 -3.62 7.47 -14.64
N VAL A 13 -2.82 8.52 -14.85
CA VAL A 13 -1.92 9.06 -13.83
C VAL A 13 -2.67 9.60 -12.60
N GLU A 14 -3.89 10.11 -12.78
CA GLU A 14 -4.67 10.67 -11.65
C GLU A 14 -5.01 9.60 -10.60
N ALA A 15 -5.29 8.36 -11.02
CA ALA A 15 -5.57 7.28 -10.08
C ALA A 15 -4.36 6.95 -9.18
N LEU A 16 -3.13 7.10 -9.69
CA LEU A 16 -1.91 6.97 -8.89
C LEU A 16 -1.76 8.13 -7.91
N MET A 17 -2.04 9.34 -8.38
CA MET A 17 -1.97 10.54 -7.54
C MET A 17 -2.99 10.49 -6.40
N ASP A 18 -4.21 10.02 -6.67
CA ASP A 18 -5.23 9.82 -5.63
C ASP A 18 -4.80 8.78 -4.60
N GLN A 19 -4.17 7.70 -5.03
CA GLN A 19 -3.61 6.70 -4.13
C GLN A 19 -2.53 7.30 -3.22
N TRP A 20 -1.63 8.11 -3.78
CA TRP A 20 -0.57 8.78 -3.04
C TRP A 20 -1.11 9.84 -2.08
N ARG A 21 -2.15 10.59 -2.49
CA ARG A 21 -2.86 11.53 -1.62
C ARG A 21 -3.48 10.78 -0.44
N LEU A 22 -4.16 9.66 -0.67
CA LEU A 22 -4.75 8.84 0.39
C LEU A 22 -3.68 8.37 1.38
N TYR A 23 -2.55 7.81 0.91
CA TYR A 23 -1.51 7.34 1.81
C TYR A 23 -0.85 8.48 2.60
N SER A 24 -0.52 9.58 1.94
CA SER A 24 0.13 10.73 2.59
C SER A 24 -0.78 11.48 3.55
N SER A 25 -2.10 11.51 3.31
CA SER A 25 -3.06 12.12 4.23
C SER A 25 -3.45 11.18 5.37
N SER A 26 -3.36 9.86 5.17
CA SER A 26 -3.82 8.88 6.16
C SER A 26 -2.74 8.45 7.14
N PHE A 27 -1.48 8.36 6.70
CA PHE A 27 -0.39 7.83 7.54
C PHE A 27 0.60 8.90 7.94
N GLN A 28 1.08 8.82 9.19
CA GLN A 28 2.23 9.62 9.63
C GLN A 28 3.53 8.86 9.33
N ASN A 29 4.64 9.60 9.24
CA ASN A 29 5.98 9.04 9.00
C ASN A 29 6.05 8.07 7.80
N LEU A 30 5.24 8.33 6.76
CA LEU A 30 5.17 7.53 5.55
C LEU A 30 6.55 7.51 4.86
N CYS A 31 7.19 6.34 4.83
CA CYS A 31 8.51 6.17 4.22
C CYS A 31 8.60 4.82 3.51
N LEU A 32 8.86 4.84 2.20
CA LEU A 32 9.10 3.63 1.42
C LEU A 32 10.60 3.31 1.41
N GLN A 33 10.98 2.20 2.04
CA GLN A 33 12.35 1.74 2.12
C GLN A 33 12.59 0.63 1.09
N LEU A 34 13.40 0.92 0.08
CA LEU A 34 13.78 -0.05 -0.95
C LEU A 34 14.58 -1.21 -0.37
N CYS A 35 14.17 -2.45 -0.67
CA CYS A 35 14.90 -3.66 -0.30
C CYS A 35 15.64 -4.26 -1.49
N ARG A 36 14.94 -4.43 -2.62
CA ARG A 36 15.48 -5.12 -3.81
C ARG A 36 14.86 -4.59 -5.08
N ILE A 37 15.65 -4.57 -6.15
CA ILE A 37 15.18 -4.36 -7.52
C ILE A 37 15.60 -5.57 -8.35
N GLU A 38 14.67 -6.12 -9.11
CA GLU A 38 14.89 -7.17 -10.09
C GLU A 38 14.42 -6.68 -11.47
N ARG A 39 15.19 -6.96 -12.51
CA ARG A 39 14.84 -6.61 -13.89
C ARG A 39 14.74 -7.88 -14.71
N SER A 40 13.74 -7.95 -15.59
CA SER A 40 13.66 -9.02 -16.56
C SER A 40 14.79 -8.89 -17.61
N THR A 41 15.11 -9.97 -18.31
CA THR A 41 16.15 -9.99 -19.35
C THR A 41 15.91 -8.96 -20.47
N THR A 42 14.65 -8.57 -20.70
CA THR A 42 14.24 -7.61 -21.72
C THR A 42 14.07 -6.20 -21.17
N ASP A 43 14.30 -5.98 -19.87
CA ASP A 43 13.97 -4.76 -19.12
C ASP A 43 12.50 -4.31 -19.24
N ARG A 44 11.62 -5.16 -19.81
CA ARG A 44 10.18 -4.91 -19.93
C ARG A 44 9.50 -4.86 -18.56
N PHE A 45 9.97 -5.67 -17.63
CA PHE A 45 9.43 -5.76 -16.29
C PHE A 45 10.51 -5.44 -15.27
N VAL A 46 10.17 -4.58 -14.31
CA VAL A 46 11.00 -4.30 -13.14
C VAL A 46 10.18 -4.54 -11.89
N SER A 47 10.58 -5.53 -11.12
CA SER A 47 9.99 -5.85 -9.82
C SER A 47 10.80 -5.20 -8.71
N VAL A 48 10.11 -4.62 -7.74
CA VAL A 48 10.71 -3.96 -6.60
C VAL A 48 10.08 -4.50 -5.33
N ASP A 49 10.92 -4.97 -4.44
CA ASP A 49 10.52 -5.28 -3.06
C ASP A 49 10.97 -4.13 -2.16
N ALA A 50 10.08 -3.72 -1.27
CA ALA A 50 10.29 -2.63 -0.33
C ALA A 50 9.55 -2.88 0.98
N THR A 51 9.82 -2.03 1.97
CA THR A 51 9.04 -1.94 3.20
C THR A 51 8.43 -0.56 3.29
N LEU A 52 7.12 -0.48 3.36
CA LEU A 52 6.39 0.75 3.64
C LEU A 52 6.29 0.93 5.15
N ASN A 53 7.05 1.89 5.67
CA ASN A 53 7.04 2.30 7.06
C ASN A 53 5.96 3.37 7.26
N VAL A 54 5.03 3.12 8.18
CA VAL A 54 3.95 4.05 8.52
C VAL A 54 3.68 4.06 10.01
N THR A 55 3.27 5.20 10.54
CA THR A 55 2.71 5.32 11.88
C THR A 55 1.20 5.50 11.76
N VAL A 56 0.45 4.68 12.51
CA VAL A 56 -1.00 4.79 12.60
C VAL A 56 -1.36 6.05 13.38
N SER A 57 -2.11 6.94 12.76
CA SER A 57 -2.65 8.17 13.36
C SER A 57 -4.18 8.10 13.45
N GLU A 58 -4.81 9.11 14.07
CA GLU A 58 -6.28 9.23 14.03
C GLU A 58 -6.79 9.28 12.58
N ALA A 59 -6.10 10.02 11.71
CA ALA A 59 -6.42 10.05 10.29
C ALA A 59 -6.31 8.67 9.62
N THR A 60 -5.44 7.78 10.11
CA THR A 60 -5.39 6.39 9.63
C THR A 60 -6.64 5.63 10.05
N LEU A 61 -7.06 5.77 11.30
CA LEU A 61 -8.25 5.11 11.81
C LEU A 61 -9.53 5.61 11.13
N GLU A 62 -9.55 6.87 10.70
CA GLU A 62 -10.68 7.48 9.99
C GLU A 62 -10.67 7.16 8.49
N ASN A 63 -9.53 7.26 7.82
CA ASN A 63 -9.45 7.15 6.36
C ASN A 63 -9.17 5.73 5.87
N VAL A 64 -8.51 4.89 6.68
CA VAL A 64 -8.08 3.53 6.29
C VAL A 64 -8.87 2.47 7.02
N PHE A 65 -9.17 2.66 8.31
CA PHE A 65 -9.93 1.69 9.13
C PHE A 65 -11.25 2.27 9.68
N PRO A 66 -12.08 2.95 8.85
CA PRO A 66 -13.22 3.74 9.34
C PRO A 66 -14.25 2.93 10.14
N LEU A 67 -14.40 1.64 9.83
CA LEU A 67 -15.41 0.79 10.44
C LEU A 67 -14.93 0.07 11.71
N VAL A 68 -13.67 0.28 12.12
CA VAL A 68 -13.17 -0.21 13.42
C VAL A 68 -13.72 0.68 14.53
N LYS A 69 -14.87 0.27 15.08
CA LYS A 69 -15.58 0.95 16.18
C LYS A 69 -15.11 0.53 17.58
N ASP A 70 -14.46 -0.63 17.68
CA ASP A 70 -13.94 -1.12 18.95
C ASP A 70 -12.81 -0.21 19.45
N GLN A 71 -13.07 0.48 20.57
CA GLN A 71 -12.12 1.40 21.19
C GLN A 71 -10.86 0.69 21.69
N PHE A 72 -10.95 -0.59 22.04
CA PHE A 72 -9.78 -1.39 22.41
C PHE A 72 -8.87 -1.59 21.20
N LEU A 73 -9.43 -1.96 20.03
CA LEU A 73 -8.64 -2.11 18.81
C LEU A 73 -8.06 -0.79 18.33
N ARG A 74 -8.87 0.28 18.34
CA ARG A 74 -8.41 1.63 17.98
C ARG A 74 -7.24 2.09 18.85
N SER A 75 -7.35 1.97 20.17
CA SER A 75 -6.30 2.38 21.10
C SER A 75 -5.03 1.52 20.96
N LYS A 76 -5.18 0.24 20.62
CA LYS A 76 -4.04 -0.66 20.37
C LYS A 76 -3.29 -0.33 19.08
N LEU A 77 -4.01 0.14 18.05
CA LEU A 77 -3.45 0.52 16.76
C LEU A 77 -2.84 1.93 16.78
N LEU A 78 -3.46 2.88 17.48
CA LEU A 78 -3.04 4.28 17.48
C LEU A 78 -1.59 4.44 17.93
N GLY A 79 -0.79 5.19 17.16
CA GLY A 79 0.62 5.42 17.42
C GLY A 79 1.55 4.25 17.08
N GLN A 80 1.03 3.11 16.62
CA GLN A 80 1.87 1.98 16.23
C GLN A 80 2.64 2.26 14.96
N HIS A 81 3.92 1.87 14.96
CA HIS A 81 4.76 1.87 13.77
C HIS A 81 4.63 0.54 13.04
N LEU A 82 4.06 0.55 11.84
CA LEU A 82 3.88 -0.62 11.00
C LEU A 82 4.96 -0.66 9.93
N GLN A 83 5.66 -1.79 9.87
CA GLN A 83 6.53 -2.16 8.76
C GLN A 83 5.73 -3.06 7.82
N VAL A 84 5.17 -2.48 6.77
CA VAL A 84 4.29 -3.14 5.82
C VAL A 84 5.12 -3.65 4.64
N PRO A 85 5.22 -4.97 4.42
CA PRO A 85 5.82 -5.50 3.20
C PRO A 85 5.10 -4.93 1.97
N TYR A 86 5.88 -4.40 1.05
CA TYR A 86 5.42 -3.72 -0.15
C TYR A 86 6.15 -4.30 -1.36
N SER A 87 5.43 -4.58 -2.43
CA SER A 87 6.05 -4.87 -3.72
C SER A 87 5.38 -4.07 -4.83
N VAL A 88 6.14 -3.75 -5.87
CA VAL A 88 5.62 -3.12 -7.08
C VAL A 88 6.27 -3.73 -8.31
N CYS A 89 5.45 -4.06 -9.31
CA CYS A 89 5.90 -4.45 -10.64
C CYS A 89 5.59 -3.33 -11.62
N PHE A 90 6.61 -2.93 -12.37
CA PHE A 90 6.52 -1.93 -13.41
C PHE A 90 6.63 -2.61 -14.77
N GLU A 91 5.74 -2.29 -15.70
CA GLU A 91 5.81 -2.72 -17.10
C GLU A 91 6.07 -1.53 -18.03
N TRP A 92 7.03 -1.69 -18.94
CA TRP A 92 7.32 -0.73 -19.99
C TRP A 92 6.76 -1.19 -21.34
N ASP A 93 6.14 -0.28 -22.05
CA ASP A 93 5.91 -0.40 -23.49
C ASP A 93 7.21 -0.03 -24.22
N ALA A 94 7.83 -1.05 -24.84
CA ALA A 94 9.07 -0.90 -25.59
C ALA A 94 8.91 -0.07 -26.88
N ALA A 95 7.71 -0.02 -27.48
CA ALA A 95 7.46 0.74 -28.69
C ALA A 95 7.29 2.24 -28.37
N ALA A 96 6.58 2.55 -27.28
CA ALA A 96 6.35 3.93 -26.85
C ALA A 96 7.45 4.49 -25.94
N CYS A 97 8.39 3.64 -25.47
CA CYS A 97 9.40 3.97 -24.46
C CYS A 97 8.79 4.61 -23.19
N ARG A 98 7.60 4.15 -22.78
CA ARG A 98 6.84 4.68 -21.63
C ARG A 98 6.39 3.54 -20.71
N LEU A 99 6.26 3.85 -19.42
CA LEU A 99 5.64 2.96 -18.45
C LEU A 99 4.16 2.78 -18.78
N SER A 100 3.73 1.55 -19.02
CA SER A 100 2.38 1.15 -19.43
C SER A 100 1.55 0.54 -18.31
N ARG A 101 2.20 -0.06 -17.30
CA ARG A 101 1.51 -0.63 -16.13
C ARG A 101 2.34 -0.52 -14.85
N VAL A 102 1.65 -0.33 -13.73
CA VAL A 102 2.15 -0.48 -12.36
C VAL A 102 1.20 -1.39 -11.60
N GLU A 103 1.71 -2.45 -10.98
CA GLU A 103 0.95 -3.33 -10.10
C GLU A 103 1.57 -3.25 -8.71
N THR A 104 0.79 -2.88 -7.69
CA THR A 104 1.30 -2.71 -6.32
C THR A 104 0.66 -3.71 -5.38
N THR A 105 1.44 -4.29 -4.47
CA THR A 105 0.93 -5.21 -3.47
C THR A 105 1.41 -4.76 -2.09
N THR A 106 0.48 -4.71 -1.14
CA THR A 106 0.78 -4.38 0.26
C THR A 106 0.26 -5.45 1.20
N ASN A 107 1.04 -5.81 2.21
CA ASN A 107 0.65 -6.83 3.19
C ASN A 107 0.52 -6.22 4.59
N PHE A 108 -0.68 -5.72 4.90
CA PHE A 108 -0.99 -5.21 6.24
C PHE A 108 -1.23 -6.31 7.28
N MET A 109 -1.53 -7.54 6.85
CA MET A 109 -1.81 -8.65 7.76
C MET A 109 -0.63 -8.95 8.68
N THR A 110 0.59 -8.99 8.13
CA THR A 110 1.80 -9.30 8.92
C THR A 110 2.07 -8.30 10.05
N PRO A 111 2.16 -6.98 9.82
CA PRO A 111 2.37 -6.02 10.91
C PRO A 111 1.17 -5.94 11.86
N LEU A 112 -0.07 -6.06 11.36
CA LEU A 112 -1.26 -6.05 12.22
C LEU A 112 -1.31 -7.28 13.13
N MET A 113 -0.88 -8.46 12.67
CA MET A 113 -0.78 -9.62 13.55
C MET A 113 0.20 -9.39 14.69
N ARG A 114 1.33 -8.73 14.44
CA ARG A 114 2.30 -8.41 15.50
C ARG A 114 1.71 -7.47 16.55
N VAL A 115 0.92 -6.50 16.12
CA VAL A 115 0.27 -5.52 17.01
C VAL A 115 -0.89 -6.16 17.77
N LEU A 116 -1.83 -6.79 17.07
CA LEU A 116 -3.10 -7.25 17.64
C LEU A 116 -2.97 -8.62 18.31
N GLY A 117 -2.04 -9.47 17.86
CA GLY A 117 -1.69 -10.73 18.50
C GLY A 117 -2.65 -11.89 18.25
N ASN A 118 -3.74 -11.68 17.50
CA ASN A 118 -4.67 -12.73 17.12
C ASN A 118 -5.36 -12.44 15.78
N LEU A 119 -5.72 -13.52 15.08
CA LEU A 119 -6.33 -13.44 13.75
C LEU A 119 -7.74 -12.81 13.74
N PRO A 120 -8.65 -13.09 14.70
CA PRO A 120 -9.97 -12.45 14.73
C PRO A 120 -9.92 -10.92 14.73
N ASP A 121 -9.06 -10.32 15.56
CA ASP A 121 -8.92 -8.87 15.63
C ASP A 121 -8.34 -8.29 14.33
N VAL A 122 -7.34 -8.97 13.74
CA VAL A 122 -6.76 -8.58 12.45
C VAL A 122 -7.81 -8.64 11.33
N ALA A 123 -8.60 -9.71 11.30
CA ALA A 123 -9.68 -9.87 10.33
C ALA A 123 -10.72 -8.75 10.51
N SER A 124 -11.12 -8.43 11.74
CA SER A 124 -12.06 -7.34 12.03
C SER A 124 -11.54 -5.97 11.58
N VAL A 125 -10.23 -5.71 11.72
CA VAL A 125 -9.61 -4.47 11.25
C VAL A 125 -9.55 -4.40 9.71
N LEU A 126 -9.29 -5.54 9.05
CA LEU A 126 -9.10 -5.60 7.60
C LEU A 126 -10.40 -5.77 6.79
N GLU A 127 -11.46 -6.31 7.38
CA GLU A 127 -12.73 -6.63 6.69
C GLU A 127 -13.31 -5.43 5.92
N HIS A 128 -13.08 -4.24 6.44
CA HIS A 128 -13.60 -2.98 5.89
C HIS A 128 -12.52 -1.93 5.69
N ALA A 129 -11.26 -2.36 5.62
CA ALA A 129 -10.17 -1.45 5.41
C ALA A 129 -10.27 -0.84 4.01
N LEU A 130 -10.16 0.49 3.92
CA LEU A 130 -10.08 1.24 2.66
C LEU A 130 -8.65 1.23 2.13
N ILE A 131 -8.07 0.04 2.07
CA ILE A 131 -6.77 -0.21 1.46
C ILE A 131 -7.08 -0.78 0.08
N THR A 132 -6.66 -0.07 -0.94
CA THR A 132 -6.83 -0.48 -2.33
C THR A 132 -6.11 -1.81 -2.53
N ARG A 133 -6.88 -2.83 -2.94
CA ARG A 133 -6.32 -4.04 -3.52
C ARG A 133 -6.14 -3.73 -5.00
N ASP A 134 -4.91 -3.47 -5.41
CA ASP A 134 -4.56 -3.49 -6.83
C ASP A 134 -4.31 -4.94 -7.27
#